data_AF-A0A7K7LHA1-F1
#
_entry.id   AF-A0A7K7LHA1-F1
#
_cell.length_a   1.000
_cell.length_b   1.000
_cell.length_c   1.000
_cell.angle_alpha   90.00
_cell.angle_beta   90.00
_cell.angle_gamma   90.00
#
_symmetry.space_group_name_H-M   'P 1'
#
loop_
_entity.id
_entity.type
_entity.pdbx_description
1 polymer ?
#
loop_
_entity_poly.entity_id
_entity_poly.type
_entity_poly.pdbx_seq_one_letter_code
_entity_poly.pdbx_strand_id
1 'polypeptide(L)'
;MASQNADPAATHGAAARKGAEAGPPAARGSVGKRLQQELMALMMSGDKGISAFPESDNLFRWIGTIDGAAGTVYEELRYKLSLEFPSGYPYNAPTVRFLTPCYHPNVDTQGNICLDILKDKWSALYDVRTILLSIQSLL
;
A
#
# COMPACT_ATOMS: atom_id res chain seq x y z
N MET A 1 -21.57 9.32 57.42
CA MET A 1 -21.17 10.40 56.50
C MET A 1 -19.66 10.51 56.51
N ALA A 2 -19.09 10.81 55.34
CA ALA A 2 -17.67 10.98 55.02
C ALA A 2 -16.87 9.69 54.74
N SER A 3 -16.93 9.30 53.47
CA SER A 3 -15.93 8.52 52.74
C SER A 3 -14.57 9.22 52.76
N GLN A 4 -13.49 8.44 52.82
CA GLN A 4 -12.18 8.87 52.32
C GLN A 4 -11.58 7.78 51.44
N ASN A 5 -11.10 8.24 50.29
CA ASN A 5 -10.75 7.51 49.11
C ASN A 5 -9.46 6.71 49.26
N ALA A 6 -9.40 5.63 48.48
CA ALA A 6 -8.25 4.83 48.20
C ALA A 6 -7.37 5.48 47.12
N ASP A 7 -6.06 5.37 47.31
CA ASP A 7 -5.04 5.24 46.28
C ASP A 7 -4.20 4.02 46.71
N PRO A 8 -3.78 3.14 45.78
CA PRO A 8 -2.52 3.44 45.10
C PRO A 8 -2.40 2.95 43.65
N ALA A 9 -1.54 3.68 42.93
CA ALA A 9 -0.56 3.21 41.97
C ALA A 9 -1.03 2.33 40.79
N ALA A 10 -1.09 3.01 39.64
CA ALA A 10 -0.97 2.50 38.30
C ALA A 10 0.03 1.32 38.16
N THR A 11 -0.35 0.32 37.36
CA THR A 11 0.63 -0.50 36.62
C THR A 11 0.11 -0.80 35.22
N HIS A 12 1.04 -0.64 34.28
CA HIS A 12 0.93 -0.58 32.83
C HIS A 12 0.34 -1.81 32.12
N GLY A 13 -0.30 -1.55 30.98
CA GLY A 13 -0.66 -2.56 29.98
C GLY A 13 -1.07 -1.94 28.64
N ALA A 14 -0.31 -0.99 28.10
CA ALA A 14 -0.52 -0.47 26.75
C ALA A 14 0.30 -1.30 25.75
N ALA A 15 -0.38 -2.09 24.92
CA ALA A 15 0.23 -2.78 23.78
C ALA A 15 0.79 -1.76 22.79
N ALA A 16 2.11 -1.64 22.76
CA ALA A 16 2.83 -0.76 21.85
C ALA A 16 2.67 -1.25 20.40
N ARG A 17 2.18 -0.36 19.54
CA ARG A 17 2.19 -0.50 18.09
C ARG A 17 3.65 -0.61 17.64
N LYS A 18 4.01 -1.74 17.01
CA LYS A 18 5.36 -2.01 16.52
C LYS A 18 5.68 -1.02 15.40
N GLY A 19 6.54 -0.04 15.70
CA GLY A 19 7.05 0.92 14.72
C GLY A 19 7.86 0.21 13.64
N ALA A 20 7.76 0.70 12.42
CA ALA A 20 8.54 0.23 11.28
C ALA A 20 10.03 0.41 11.56
N GLU A 21 10.74 -0.69 11.85
CA GLU A 21 12.19 -0.68 11.98
C GLU A 21 12.84 -0.34 10.64
N ALA A 22 13.59 0.75 10.62
CA ALA A 22 14.41 1.15 9.48
C ALA A 22 15.53 0.11 9.28
N GLY A 23 15.45 -0.66 8.19
CA GLY A 23 16.48 -1.61 7.81
C GLY A 23 17.84 -0.96 7.52
N PRO A 24 18.93 -1.76 7.43
CA PRO A 24 20.29 -1.26 7.27
C PRO A 24 20.45 -0.39 6.01
N PRO A 25 21.31 0.65 6.05
CA PRO A 25 21.41 1.66 4.99
C PRO A 25 21.74 1.09 3.60
N ALA A 26 22.47 -0.03 3.52
CA ALA A 26 22.78 -0.70 2.26
C ALA A 26 21.52 -1.31 1.59
N ALA A 27 20.58 -1.84 2.38
CA ALA A 27 19.32 -2.37 1.86
C ALA A 27 18.44 -1.24 1.30
N ARG A 28 18.41 -0.07 1.96
CA ARG A 28 17.68 1.10 1.42
C ARG A 28 18.21 1.53 0.05
N GLY A 29 19.52 1.42 -0.19
CA GLY A 29 20.13 1.72 -1.48
C GLY A 29 19.70 0.77 -2.61
N SER A 30 19.64 -0.54 -2.33
CA SER A 30 19.19 -1.53 -3.33
C SER A 30 17.69 -1.46 -3.60
N VAL A 31 16.87 -1.26 -2.57
CA VAL A 31 15.41 -1.06 -2.73
C VAL A 31 15.12 0.21 -3.51
N GLY A 32 15.80 1.32 -3.19
CA GLY A 32 15.61 2.58 -3.92
C GLY A 32 15.90 2.45 -5.42
N LYS A 33 16.99 1.76 -5.79
CA LYS A 33 17.31 1.49 -7.20
C LYS A 33 16.22 0.66 -7.89
N ARG A 34 15.69 -0.36 -7.21
CA ARG A 34 14.58 -1.18 -7.71
C ARG A 34 13.33 -0.33 -7.95
N LEU A 35 12.94 0.51 -6.99
CA LEU A 35 11.76 1.38 -7.12
C LEU A 35 11.90 2.42 -8.24
N GLN A 36 13.10 2.98 -8.43
CA GLN A 36 13.39 3.87 -9.56
C GLN A 36 13.23 3.15 -10.92
N GLN A 37 13.71 1.91 -11.02
CA GLN A 37 13.55 1.11 -12.24
C GLN A 37 12.07 0.81 -12.52
N GLU A 38 11.29 0.49 -11.49
CA GLU A 38 9.85 0.28 -11.65
C GLU A 38 9.09 1.55 -12.04
N LEU A 39 9.50 2.70 -11.52
CA LEU A 39 8.91 3.98 -11.91
C LEU A 39 9.13 4.23 -13.41
N MET A 40 10.36 4.03 -13.87
CA MET A 40 10.68 4.16 -15.30
C MET A 40 9.90 3.15 -16.14
N ALA A 41 9.82 1.89 -15.71
CA ALA A 41 9.08 0.86 -16.42
C ALA A 41 7.58 1.21 -16.53
N LEU A 42 6.97 1.68 -15.45
CA LEU A 42 5.57 2.14 -15.44
C LEU A 42 5.37 3.31 -16.39
N MET A 43 6.23 4.33 -16.34
CA MET A 43 6.13 5.50 -17.22
C MET A 43 6.30 5.16 -18.71
N MET A 44 7.13 4.16 -19.02
CA MET A 44 7.39 3.72 -20.40
C MET A 44 6.36 2.70 -20.92
N SER A 45 5.55 2.10 -20.05
CA SER A 45 4.58 1.06 -20.43
C SER A 45 3.46 1.56 -21.33
N GLY A 46 3.02 2.82 -21.13
CA GLY A 46 1.88 3.39 -21.84
C GLY A 46 0.54 2.72 -21.52
N ASP A 47 0.43 2.00 -20.40
CA ASP A 47 -0.82 1.34 -20.02
C ASP A 47 -1.92 2.38 -19.74
N LYS A 48 -3.10 2.15 -20.30
CA LYS A 48 -4.22 3.08 -20.17
C LYS A 48 -4.91 2.93 -18.83
N GLY A 49 -5.24 4.06 -18.22
CA GLY A 49 -6.04 4.10 -16.99
C GLY A 49 -5.28 3.69 -15.73
N ILE A 50 -3.97 3.49 -15.77
CA ILE A 50 -3.16 3.31 -14.56
C ILE A 50 -2.00 4.30 -14.53
N SER A 51 -1.68 4.78 -13.34
CA SER A 51 -0.47 5.60 -13.10
C SER A 51 -0.09 5.52 -11.62
N ALA A 52 1.18 5.77 -11.30
CA ALA A 52 1.61 5.94 -9.91
C ALA A 52 2.90 6.74 -9.83
N PHE A 53 3.05 7.52 -8.76
CA PHE A 53 4.23 8.34 -8.52
C PHE A 53 4.58 8.34 -7.02
N PRO A 54 5.89 8.46 -6.66
CA PRO A 54 6.30 8.68 -5.29
C PRO A 54 5.66 9.92 -4.66
N GLU A 55 5.33 9.84 -3.38
CA GLU A 55 4.83 10.97 -2.60
C GLU A 55 6.01 11.87 -2.21
N SER A 56 6.07 13.06 -2.83
CA SER A 56 7.05 14.10 -2.53
C SER A 56 8.51 13.60 -2.52
N ASP A 57 9.13 13.54 -1.34
CA ASP A 57 10.51 13.14 -1.10
C ASP A 57 10.67 11.69 -0.60
N ASN A 58 9.57 10.96 -0.43
CA ASN A 58 9.57 9.60 0.07
C ASN A 58 9.38 8.57 -1.06
N LEU A 59 10.49 8.02 -1.55
CA LEU A 59 10.48 6.97 -2.58
C LEU A 59 9.76 5.68 -2.14
N PHE A 60 9.53 5.46 -0.84
CA PHE A 60 8.90 4.26 -0.29
C PHE A 60 7.40 4.40 -0.07
N ARG A 61 6.79 5.54 -0.44
CA ARG A 61 5.34 5.71 -0.46
C ARG A 61 4.93 6.33 -1.78
N TRP A 62 4.01 5.69 -2.49
CA TRP A 62 3.52 6.16 -3.77
C TRP A 62 2.01 6.36 -3.73
N ILE A 63 1.53 7.28 -4.56
CA ILE A 63 0.12 7.44 -4.87
C ILE A 63 -0.12 6.90 -6.27
N GLY A 64 -0.96 5.87 -6.36
CA GLY A 64 -1.47 5.30 -7.59
C GLY A 64 -2.83 5.88 -7.96
N THR A 65 -3.14 5.89 -9.25
CA THR A 65 -4.47 6.16 -9.79
C THR A 65 -4.85 5.04 -10.74
N ILE A 66 -6.08 4.53 -10.60
CA ILE A 66 -6.69 3.54 -11.48
C ILE A 66 -8.02 4.09 -11.98
N ASP A 67 -8.21 4.05 -13.29
CA ASP A 67 -9.47 4.28 -13.99
C ASP A 67 -10.15 2.92 -14.20
N GLY A 68 -11.44 2.83 -13.88
CA GLY A 68 -12.21 1.62 -14.14
C GLY A 68 -12.30 1.34 -15.64
N ALA A 69 -12.23 0.05 -16.00
CA ALA A 69 -12.19 -0.36 -17.39
C ALA A 69 -13.55 -0.13 -18.09
N ALA A 70 -13.49 0.16 -19.40
CA ALA A 70 -14.69 0.33 -20.22
C ALA A 70 -15.53 -0.96 -20.25
N GLY A 71 -16.85 -0.83 -20.18
CA GLY A 71 -17.79 -1.94 -20.11
C GLY A 71 -17.95 -2.58 -18.74
N THR A 72 -17.31 -2.03 -17.69
CA THR A 72 -17.50 -2.47 -16.29
C THR A 72 -18.44 -1.52 -15.55
N VAL A 73 -18.91 -1.93 -14.37
CA VAL A 73 -19.69 -1.05 -13.47
C VAL A 73 -18.85 0.09 -12.88
N TYR A 74 -17.52 0.05 -13.08
CA TYR A 74 -16.57 1.06 -12.61
C TYR A 74 -16.08 1.98 -13.74
N GLU A 75 -16.59 1.82 -14.96
CA GLU A 75 -16.30 2.71 -16.09
C GLU A 75 -16.55 4.19 -15.70
N GLU A 76 -15.69 5.09 -16.18
CA GLU A 76 -15.65 6.53 -15.82
C GLU A 76 -15.36 6.83 -14.33
N LEU A 77 -15.18 5.83 -13.46
CA LEU A 77 -14.74 6.02 -12.09
C LEU A 77 -13.21 6.02 -12.00
N ARG A 78 -12.69 6.90 -11.14
CA ARG A 78 -11.26 7.03 -10.88
C ARG A 78 -10.96 6.87 -9.40
N TYR A 79 -10.04 5.95 -9.09
CA TYR A 79 -9.65 5.62 -7.73
C TYR A 79 -8.20 5.99 -7.46
N LYS A 80 -7.95 6.59 -6.30
CA LYS A 80 -6.60 6.78 -5.76
C LYS A 80 -6.25 5.64 -4.82
N LEU A 81 -5.01 5.20 -4.88
CA LEU A 81 -4.44 4.16 -4.01
C LEU A 81 -3.16 4.65 -3.36
N SER A 82 -2.88 4.21 -2.14
CA SER A 82 -1.55 4.31 -1.54
C SER A 82 -0.81 2.99 -1.71
N LEU A 83 0.49 3.09 -2.02
CA LEU A 83 1.42 1.96 -2.04
C LEU A 83 2.56 2.28 -1.09
N GLU A 84 2.74 1.45 -0.05
CA GLU A 84 3.81 1.60 0.92
C GLU A 84 4.77 0.41 0.82
N PHE A 85 6.04 0.70 0.52
CA PHE A 85 7.06 -0.32 0.29
C PHE A 85 7.84 -0.60 1.58
N PRO A 86 7.86 -1.85 2.07
CA PRO A 86 8.62 -2.20 3.26
C PRO A 86 10.12 -2.17 3.00
N SER A 87 10.92 -2.14 4.07
CA SER A 87 12.39 -2.22 4.00
C SER A 87 12.90 -3.51 3.36
N GLY A 88 12.10 -4.58 3.38
CA GLY A 88 12.41 -5.87 2.75
C GLY A 88 11.91 -6.03 1.30
N TYR A 89 11.40 -4.97 0.67
CA TYR A 89 11.01 -5.01 -0.74
C TYR A 89 12.23 -5.36 -1.63
N PRO A 90 12.11 -6.18 -2.69
CA PRO A 90 10.88 -6.78 -3.24
C PRO A 90 10.53 -8.16 -2.65
N TYR A 91 11.23 -8.66 -1.64
CA TYR A 91 10.93 -9.97 -1.06
C TYR A 91 9.66 -9.96 -0.21
N ASN A 92 9.33 -8.82 0.38
CA ASN A 92 8.06 -8.57 1.05
C ASN A 92 7.16 -7.70 0.17
N ALA A 93 5.88 -8.04 0.08
CA ALA A 93 4.88 -7.28 -0.68
C ALA A 93 4.72 -5.84 -0.15
N PRO A 94 4.43 -4.87 -1.02
CA PRO A 94 4.01 -3.55 -0.59
C PRO A 94 2.60 -3.60 0.03
N THR A 95 2.32 -2.70 0.96
CA THR A 95 0.96 -2.50 1.45
C THR A 95 0.23 -1.59 0.49
N VAL A 96 -0.87 -2.08 -0.09
CA VAL A 96 -1.68 -1.31 -1.06
C VAL A 96 -3.09 -1.11 -0.50
N ARG A 97 -3.59 0.12 -0.55
CA ARG A 97 -4.93 0.47 -0.07
C ARG A 97 -5.60 1.49 -0.96
N PHE A 98 -6.92 1.40 -1.11
CA PHE A 98 -7.72 2.46 -1.69
C PHE A 98 -7.78 3.67 -0.74
N LEU A 99 -7.48 4.84 -1.29
CA LEU A 99 -7.70 6.14 -0.64
C LEU A 99 -9.06 6.73 -1.01
N THR A 100 -9.46 6.56 -2.27
CA THR A 100 -10.83 6.85 -2.69
C THR A 100 -11.73 5.73 -2.19
N PRO A 101 -12.84 6.01 -1.47
CA PRO A 101 -13.80 4.96 -1.07
C PRO A 101 -14.23 4.12 -2.28
N CYS A 102 -14.03 2.81 -2.18
CA CYS A 102 -14.33 1.85 -3.24
C CYS A 102 -15.35 0.84 -2.72
N TYR A 103 -16.50 0.77 -3.37
CA TYR A 103 -17.51 -0.24 -3.06
C TYR A 103 -17.27 -1.46 -3.97
N HIS A 104 -16.54 -2.44 -3.44
CA HIS A 104 -16.17 -3.65 -4.18
C HIS A 104 -16.13 -4.85 -3.21
N PRO A 105 -16.58 -6.06 -3.61
CA PRO A 105 -16.63 -7.23 -2.71
C PRO A 105 -15.28 -7.60 -2.06
N ASN A 106 -14.18 -7.32 -2.74
CA ASN A 106 -12.82 -7.59 -2.26
C ASN A 106 -12.14 -6.36 -1.61
N VAL A 107 -12.87 -5.27 -1.35
CA VAL A 107 -12.34 -4.06 -0.68
C VAL A 107 -13.15 -3.77 0.57
N ASP A 108 -12.47 -3.62 1.71
CA ASP A 108 -13.14 -3.27 2.96
C ASP A 108 -13.36 -1.75 3.11
N THR A 109 -14.07 -1.35 4.18
CA THR A 109 -14.36 0.07 4.46
C THR A 109 -13.12 0.92 4.76
N GLN A 110 -11.97 0.30 5.03
CA GLN A 110 -10.68 0.97 5.25
C GLN A 110 -9.81 0.99 3.98
N GLY A 111 -10.35 0.49 2.86
CA GLY A 111 -9.66 0.41 1.58
C GLY A 111 -8.67 -0.73 1.47
N ASN A 112 -8.65 -1.69 2.41
CA ASN A 112 -7.78 -2.87 2.29
C ASN A 112 -8.31 -3.80 1.20
N ILE A 113 -7.38 -4.34 0.40
CA ILE A 113 -7.69 -5.17 -0.77
C ILE A 113 -7.44 -6.64 -0.43
N CYS A 114 -8.41 -7.50 -0.70
CA CYS A 114 -8.22 -8.94 -0.64
C CYS A 114 -7.80 -9.49 -2.02
N LEU A 115 -6.51 -9.39 -2.31
CA LEU A 115 -5.88 -9.90 -3.54
C LEU A 115 -4.69 -10.80 -3.16
N ASP A 116 -4.62 -11.99 -3.76
CA ASP A 116 -3.64 -13.04 -3.40
C ASP A 116 -2.20 -12.66 -3.74
N ILE A 117 -1.97 -11.95 -4.86
CA ILE A 117 -0.63 -11.47 -5.21
C ILE A 117 -0.09 -10.45 -4.20
N LEU A 118 -0.93 -9.80 -3.39
CA LEU A 118 -0.49 -8.89 -2.31
C LEU A 118 -0.27 -9.62 -0.97
N LYS A 119 -0.47 -10.95 -0.94
CA LYS A 119 -0.42 -11.79 0.25
C LYS A 119 0.46 -13.02 0.00
N ASP A 120 -0.15 -14.20 -0.04
CA ASP A 120 0.51 -15.50 -0.09
C ASP A 120 1.10 -15.84 -1.45
N LYS A 121 0.62 -15.21 -2.54
CA LYS A 121 1.17 -15.39 -3.89
C LYS A 121 2.07 -14.25 -4.33
N TRP A 122 2.55 -13.42 -3.39
CA TRP A 122 3.52 -12.38 -3.73
C TRP A 122 4.80 -12.98 -4.31
N SER A 123 5.28 -12.38 -5.40
CA SER A 123 6.56 -12.71 -6.03
C SER A 123 7.40 -11.44 -6.15
N ALA A 124 8.68 -11.55 -5.82
CA ALA A 124 9.64 -10.45 -5.99
C ALA A 124 9.83 -10.02 -7.46
N LEU A 125 9.28 -10.78 -8.41
CA LEU A 125 9.23 -10.44 -9.83
C LEU A 125 8.12 -9.44 -10.17
N TYR A 126 7.11 -9.31 -9.32
CA TYR A 126 6.04 -8.33 -9.53
C TYR A 126 6.56 -6.91 -9.26
N ASP A 127 6.07 -5.99 -10.09
CA ASP A 127 6.34 -4.56 -10.01
C ASP A 127 5.06 -3.76 -9.81
N VAL A 128 5.18 -2.45 -9.58
CA VAL A 128 4.05 -1.52 -9.42
C VAL A 128 3.07 -1.63 -10.58
N ARG A 129 3.58 -1.77 -11.81
CA ARG A 129 2.74 -1.96 -13.02
C ARG A 129 1.84 -3.18 -12.89
N THR A 130 2.41 -4.34 -12.55
CA THR A 130 1.68 -5.60 -12.38
C THR A 130 0.63 -5.49 -11.28
N ILE A 131 0.97 -4.83 -10.17
CA ILE A 131 0.03 -4.57 -9.07
C ILE A 131 -1.18 -3.75 -9.56
N LEU A 132 -0.93 -2.61 -10.22
CA LEU A 132 -1.98 -1.71 -10.68
C LEU A 132 -2.89 -2.38 -11.71
N LEU A 133 -2.33 -3.11 -12.68
CA LEU A 133 -3.10 -3.85 -13.68
C LEU A 133 -3.96 -4.95 -13.04
N SER A 134 -3.42 -5.63 -12.02
CA SER A 134 -4.16 -6.69 -11.32
C SER A 134 -5.32 -6.11 -10.50
N ILE A 135 -5.14 -4.95 -9.88
CA ILE A 135 -6.22 -4.25 -9.17
C ILE A 135 -7.24 -3.68 -10.15
N GLN A 136 -6.82 -3.12 -11.29
CA GLN A 136 -7.73 -2.65 -12.32
C GLN A 136 -8.58 -3.80 -12.89
N SER A 137 -8.00 -4.99 -13.06
CA SER A 137 -8.71 -6.18 -13.53
C SER A 137 -9.63 -6.80 -12.47
N LEU A 138 -9.40 -6.48 -11.19
CA LEU A 138 -10.25 -6.91 -10.08
C LEU A 138 -11.57 -6.13 -10.07
N LEU A 139 -11.54 -4.85 -10.47
CA LEU A 139 -12.70 -3.96 -10.64
C LEU A 139 -13.49 -4.37 -11.89
#